data_AF-A6FXG0-F1
#
_entry.id   AF-A6FXG0-F1
#
_cell.length_a   1.000
_cell.length_b   1.000
_cell.length_c   1.000
_cell.angle_alpha   90.00
_cell.angle_beta   90.00
_cell.angle_gamma   90.00
#
_symmetry.space_group_name_H-M   'P 1'
#
loop_
_entity.id
_entity.type
_entity.pdbx_description
1 polymer ?
#
loop_
_entity_poly.entity_id
_entity_poly.type
_entity_poly.pdbx_seq_one_letter_code
_entity_poly.pdbx_strand_id
1 'polypeptide(L)'
;MSTELARRAPAPLVNARSNHPQIKSPRRKFMETFGIAIGAQAVLTLPIFLGVEPLAIVAVTFGAFALWARLSRKNVRKQISAIDRGRELLEQGSLGQAAQVLDEALELRPRHVGARLQLAHHRALVSLLAGDFPDARARYADILRSNWLIKRRMLHNMAPVVYSAASMAAALDGDLGEAAKLQAEGKVQSTNLARYWYVTDAVILARRGHFEGLLRELELHREAAEGTITGVALRRLQLLEAYATHELAKGEDEYRGLHSGTDIAAMLHGIRPGRLDSLATKWPELREFMAAYRLLASA
;
A
#
# COMPACT_ATOMS: atom_id res chain seq x y z
N MET A 1 -6.33 -35.94 34.50
CA MET A 1 -5.36 -34.99 35.06
C MET A 1 -4.62 -34.32 33.91
N SER A 2 -5.30 -33.41 33.21
CA SER A 2 -4.80 -32.81 31.96
C SER A 2 -5.09 -31.31 31.98
N THR A 3 -4.17 -30.54 32.53
CA THR A 3 -4.19 -29.08 32.57
C THR A 3 -2.76 -28.58 32.71
N GLU A 4 -2.07 -28.36 31.59
CA GLU A 4 -0.93 -27.41 31.48
C GLU A 4 -0.37 -27.40 30.04
N LEU A 5 -1.19 -26.96 29.07
CA LEU A 5 -0.66 -26.48 27.78
C LEU A 5 -0.61 -24.96 27.83
N ALA A 6 0.54 -24.50 28.32
CA ALA A 6 0.90 -23.12 28.49
C ALA A 6 0.75 -22.33 27.18
N ARG A 7 -0.09 -21.29 27.23
CA ARG A 7 -0.08 -20.16 26.30
C ARG A 7 1.30 -19.51 26.32
N ARG A 8 2.17 -19.87 25.38
CA ARG A 8 3.29 -18.99 25.01
C ARG A 8 2.71 -17.81 24.24
N ALA A 9 2.64 -16.66 24.89
CA ALA A 9 2.41 -15.40 24.22
C ALA A 9 3.52 -15.19 23.16
N PRO A 10 3.19 -14.73 21.94
CA PRO A 10 4.20 -14.45 20.93
C PRO A 10 5.16 -13.38 21.46
N ALA A 11 6.46 -13.63 21.32
CA ALA A 11 7.49 -12.67 21.71
C ALA A 11 7.26 -11.33 20.98
N PRO A 12 7.37 -10.18 21.68
CA PRO A 12 7.25 -8.89 21.02
C PRO A 12 8.33 -8.79 19.93
N LEU A 13 7.88 -8.54 18.70
CA LEU A 13 8.75 -8.32 17.53
C LEU A 13 9.83 -7.30 17.91
N VAL A 14 11.07 -7.77 17.92
CA VAL A 14 12.26 -6.96 18.18
C VAL A 14 12.27 -5.83 17.15
N ASN A 15 12.22 -4.59 17.64
CA ASN A 15 12.34 -3.38 16.82
C ASN A 15 13.72 -3.35 16.16
N ALA A 16 13.85 -4.00 15.00
CA ALA A 16 14.94 -3.73 14.08
C ALA A 16 14.87 -2.23 13.77
N ARG A 17 15.91 -1.48 14.18
CA ARG A 17 16.04 -0.06 13.85
C ARG A 17 16.18 0.04 12.34
N SER A 18 15.05 0.18 11.66
CA SER A 18 15.05 0.42 10.23
C SER A 18 15.70 1.78 9.98
N ASN A 19 16.67 1.83 9.06
CA ASN A 19 17.31 3.08 8.61
C ASN A 19 16.34 3.95 7.77
N HIS A 20 15.04 3.72 7.86
CA HIS A 20 14.06 4.51 7.14
C HIS A 20 13.98 5.92 7.75
N PRO A 21 13.85 6.96 6.91
CA PRO A 21 13.72 8.33 7.38
C PRO A 21 12.51 8.47 8.31
N GLN A 22 12.78 8.54 9.61
CA GLN A 22 11.75 8.55 10.65
C GLN A 22 10.75 9.69 10.42
N ILE A 23 9.48 9.33 10.35
CA ILE A 23 8.35 10.26 10.19
C ILE A 23 8.10 10.96 11.53
N LYS A 24 8.65 12.17 11.70
CA LYS A 24 8.52 12.95 12.94
C LYS A 24 7.05 13.26 13.30
N SER A 25 6.75 13.17 14.60
CA SER A 25 5.40 13.25 15.19
C SER A 25 4.78 14.67 15.23
N PRO A 26 3.47 14.80 15.49
CA PRO A 26 2.71 16.06 15.36
C PRO A 26 3.15 17.20 16.29
N ARG A 27 3.76 16.90 17.45
CA ARG A 27 4.14 17.93 18.46
C ARG A 27 5.11 18.97 17.90
N ARG A 28 5.96 18.60 16.93
CA ARG A 28 6.91 19.54 16.32
C ARG A 28 6.21 20.61 15.46
N LYS A 29 5.03 20.31 14.90
CA LYS A 29 4.27 21.26 14.10
C LYS A 29 3.66 22.39 14.93
N PHE A 30 3.28 22.13 16.19
CA PHE A 30 2.69 23.15 17.06
C PHE A 30 3.70 24.29 17.34
N MET A 31 4.96 23.94 17.64
CA MET A 31 6.06 24.89 17.79
C MET A 31 6.36 25.68 16.50
N GLU A 32 6.26 25.05 15.34
CA GLU A 32 6.43 25.74 14.04
C GLU A 32 5.29 26.74 13.80
N THR A 33 4.03 26.38 14.05
CA THR A 33 2.90 27.33 13.92
C THR A 33 2.92 28.46 14.94
N PHE A 34 3.33 28.19 16.19
CA PHE A 34 3.42 29.21 17.24
C PHE A 34 4.56 30.20 16.96
N GLY A 35 5.70 29.71 16.47
CA GLY A 35 6.80 30.54 16.00
C GLY A 35 6.43 31.40 14.78
N ILE A 36 5.61 30.89 13.87
CA ILE A 36 5.09 31.66 12.72
C ILE A 36 4.14 32.77 13.19
N ALA A 37 3.27 32.51 14.17
CA ALA A 37 2.33 33.52 14.69
C ALA A 37 3.06 34.66 15.42
N ILE A 38 3.99 34.33 16.32
CA ILE A 38 4.81 35.33 17.02
C ILE A 38 5.71 36.10 16.05
N GLY A 39 6.34 35.39 15.09
CA GLY A 39 7.15 36.00 14.05
C GLY A 39 6.35 36.96 13.17
N ALA A 40 5.13 36.59 12.77
CA ALA A 40 4.25 37.45 11.99
C ALA A 40 3.82 38.70 12.75
N GLN A 41 3.52 38.58 14.04
CA GLN A 41 3.13 39.71 14.87
C GLN A 41 4.30 40.67 15.10
N ALA A 42 5.52 40.15 15.34
CA ALA A 42 6.72 40.98 15.44
C ALA A 42 7.06 41.69 14.12
N VAL A 43 6.91 41.03 12.97
CA VAL A 43 7.12 41.64 11.65
C VAL A 43 6.11 42.73 11.33
N LEU A 44 4.88 42.64 11.87
CA LEU A 44 3.86 43.66 11.69
C LEU A 44 4.05 44.87 12.61
N THR A 45 4.50 44.67 13.86
CA THR A 45 4.59 45.77 14.83
C THR A 45 5.92 46.53 14.80
N LEU A 46 7.05 45.86 14.54
CA LEU A 46 8.38 46.48 14.54
C LEU A 46 8.52 47.64 13.54
N PRO A 47 8.01 47.56 12.29
CA PRO A 47 8.20 48.63 11.32
C PRO A 47 7.28 49.83 11.60
N ILE A 48 6.14 49.62 12.26
CA ILE A 48 5.27 50.71 12.75
C ILE A 48 6.03 51.55 13.79
N PHE A 49 6.79 50.90 14.69
CA PHE A 49 7.66 51.58 15.65
C PHE A 49 8.85 52.30 15.00
N LEU A 50 9.30 51.85 13.81
CA LEU A 50 10.42 52.43 13.07
C LEU A 50 9.98 53.51 12.06
N GLY A 51 8.71 53.90 12.05
CA GLY A 51 8.18 54.91 11.12
C GLY A 51 8.12 54.44 9.66
N VAL A 52 8.15 53.14 9.42
CA VAL A 52 7.95 52.57 8.07
C VAL A 52 6.49 52.72 7.69
N GLU A 53 6.25 53.34 6.55
CA GLU A 53 4.93 53.44 5.90
C GLU A 53 4.18 52.09 5.95
N PRO A 54 2.97 52.01 6.55
CA PRO A 54 2.22 50.76 6.69
C PRO A 54 2.02 50.00 5.36
N LEU A 55 1.90 50.75 4.26
CA LEU A 55 1.78 50.18 2.91
C LEU A 55 3.02 49.39 2.48
N ALA A 56 4.22 49.82 2.88
CA ALA A 56 5.46 49.10 2.58
C ALA A 56 5.51 47.74 3.33
N ILE A 57 5.02 47.68 4.57
CA ILE A 57 4.92 46.44 5.35
C ILE A 57 3.98 45.44 4.67
N VAL A 58 2.81 45.91 4.24
CA VAL A 58 1.83 45.08 3.50
C VAL A 58 2.42 44.58 2.19
N ALA A 59 3.11 45.44 1.42
CA ALA A 59 3.74 45.05 0.17
C ALA A 59 4.83 43.98 0.36
N VAL A 60 5.70 44.13 1.38
CA VAL A 60 6.77 43.16 1.68
C VAL A 60 6.19 41.83 2.17
N THR A 61 5.23 41.86 3.08
CA THR A 61 4.58 40.64 3.59
C THR A 61 3.82 39.90 2.50
N PHE A 62 3.08 40.63 1.65
CA PHE A 62 2.39 40.06 0.50
C PHE A 62 3.39 39.47 -0.51
N GLY A 63 4.49 40.18 -0.82
CA GLY A 63 5.54 39.69 -1.70
C GLY A 63 6.21 38.42 -1.18
N ALA A 64 6.54 38.37 0.12
CA ALA A 64 7.11 37.19 0.77
C ALA A 64 6.12 36.01 0.77
N PHE A 65 4.85 36.26 1.04
CA PHE A 65 3.80 35.24 0.99
C PHE A 65 3.59 34.71 -0.43
N ALA A 66 3.54 35.58 -1.44
CA ALA A 66 3.42 35.20 -2.84
C ALA A 66 4.61 34.35 -3.31
N LEU A 67 5.83 34.73 -2.93
CA LEU A 67 7.05 33.96 -3.21
C LEU A 67 7.01 32.59 -2.51
N TRP A 68 6.67 32.55 -1.22
CA TRP A 68 6.51 31.30 -0.46
C TRP A 68 5.44 30.38 -1.06
N ALA A 69 4.29 30.95 -1.47
CA ALA A 69 3.23 30.23 -2.15
C ALA A 69 3.69 29.67 -3.51
N ARG A 70 4.47 30.43 -4.28
CA ARG A 70 5.04 29.97 -5.55
C ARG A 70 6.04 28.83 -5.35
N LEU A 71 6.95 28.96 -4.37
CA LEU A 71 7.94 27.93 -4.05
C LEU A 71 7.28 26.65 -3.52
N SER A 72 6.27 26.78 -2.65
CA SER A 72 5.53 25.61 -2.13
C SER A 72 4.76 24.89 -3.25
N ARG A 73 4.11 25.61 -4.17
CA ARG A 73 3.46 25.04 -5.35
C ARG A 73 4.45 24.31 -6.26
N LYS A 74 5.65 24.86 -6.48
CA LYS A 74 6.69 24.19 -7.30
C LYS A 74 7.08 22.83 -6.71
N ASN A 75 7.26 22.76 -5.39
CA ASN A 75 7.62 21.52 -4.71
C ASN A 75 6.47 20.50 -4.73
N VAL A 76 5.23 20.94 -4.53
CA VAL A 76 4.06 20.05 -4.63
C VAL A 76 3.90 19.51 -6.06
N ARG A 77 4.09 20.34 -7.09
CA ARG A 77 4.07 19.88 -8.49
C ARG A 77 5.16 18.85 -8.77
N LYS A 78 6.39 19.07 -8.28
CA LYS A 78 7.47 18.09 -8.42
C LYS A 78 7.11 16.76 -7.76
N GLN A 79 6.44 16.79 -6.60
CA GLN A 79 5.99 15.58 -5.89
C GLN A 79 4.88 14.84 -6.63
N ILE A 80 3.88 15.57 -7.13
CA ILE A 80 2.80 14.98 -7.93
C ILE A 80 3.39 14.34 -9.20
N SER A 81 4.28 15.05 -9.91
CA SER A 81 4.97 14.50 -11.08
C SER A 81 5.79 13.25 -10.75
N ALA A 82 6.45 13.19 -9.59
CA ALA A 82 7.17 11.99 -9.16
C ALA A 82 6.22 10.83 -8.82
N ILE A 83 5.04 11.12 -8.24
CA ILE A 83 4.00 10.10 -7.99
C ILE A 83 3.51 9.53 -9.32
N ASP A 84 3.14 10.39 -10.27
CA ASP A 84 2.61 9.98 -11.57
C ASP A 84 3.66 9.16 -12.33
N ARG A 85 4.92 9.64 -12.36
CA ARG A 85 6.02 8.91 -12.97
C ARG A 85 6.29 7.57 -12.29
N GLY A 86 6.26 7.52 -10.96
CA GLY A 86 6.41 6.29 -10.20
C GLY A 86 5.31 5.27 -10.51
N ARG A 87 4.06 5.73 -10.70
CA ARG A 87 2.93 4.88 -11.10
C ARG A 87 3.10 4.33 -12.52
N GLU A 88 3.48 5.17 -13.49
CA GLU A 88 3.77 4.72 -14.85
C GLU A 88 4.86 3.62 -14.87
N LEU A 89 5.94 3.83 -14.10
CA LEU A 89 7.03 2.86 -14.02
C LEU A 89 6.58 1.55 -13.34
N LEU A 90 5.70 1.62 -12.34
CA LEU A 90 5.08 0.44 -11.73
C LEU A 90 4.21 -0.33 -12.73
N GLU A 91 3.41 0.37 -13.53
CA GLU A 91 2.58 -0.24 -14.59
C GLU A 91 3.44 -0.93 -15.65
N GLN A 92 4.59 -0.33 -15.99
CA GLN A 92 5.60 -0.92 -16.89
C GLN A 92 6.37 -2.10 -16.26
N GLY A 93 6.35 -2.24 -14.93
CA GLY A 93 7.14 -3.26 -14.21
C GLY A 93 8.59 -2.84 -13.94
N SER A 94 8.94 -1.58 -14.17
CA SER A 94 10.28 -1.00 -13.93
C SER A 94 10.49 -0.67 -12.45
N LEU A 95 10.45 -1.69 -11.59
CA LEU A 95 10.41 -1.53 -10.12
C LEU A 95 11.61 -0.75 -9.56
N GLY A 96 12.82 -0.99 -10.07
CA GLY A 96 14.03 -0.29 -9.61
C GLY A 96 13.99 1.22 -9.90
N GLN A 97 13.58 1.60 -11.11
CA GLN A 97 13.44 3.01 -11.48
C GLN A 97 12.29 3.69 -10.70
N ALA A 98 11.18 2.96 -10.48
CA ALA A 98 10.08 3.45 -9.66
C ALA A 98 10.54 3.71 -8.22
N ALA A 99 11.30 2.79 -7.62
CA ALA A 99 11.88 2.98 -6.29
C ALA A 99 12.73 4.26 -6.22
N GLN A 100 13.66 4.44 -7.17
CA GLN A 100 14.55 5.59 -7.22
C GLN A 100 13.78 6.92 -7.28
N VAL A 101 12.85 7.06 -8.23
CA VAL A 101 12.07 8.30 -8.40
C VAL A 101 11.26 8.64 -7.14
N LEU A 102 10.67 7.61 -6.49
CA LEU A 102 9.88 7.80 -5.28
C LEU A 102 10.75 8.12 -4.05
N ASP A 103 11.93 7.51 -3.92
CA ASP A 103 12.88 7.77 -2.85
C ASP A 103 13.45 9.20 -2.96
N GLU A 104 13.87 9.63 -4.16
CA GLU A 104 14.30 11.01 -4.42
C GLU A 104 13.21 12.04 -4.06
N ALA A 105 11.94 11.73 -4.33
CA ALA A 105 10.83 12.61 -3.98
C ALA A 105 10.52 12.63 -2.47
N LEU A 106 10.75 11.52 -1.76
CA LEU A 106 10.61 11.43 -0.31
C LEU A 106 11.73 12.19 0.43
N GLU A 107 12.94 12.21 -0.11
CA GLU A 107 14.08 12.97 0.43
C GLU A 107 13.83 14.48 0.48
N LEU A 108 13.03 15.01 -0.45
CA LEU A 108 12.59 16.42 -0.47
C LEU A 108 11.64 16.78 0.68
N ARG A 109 11.33 15.82 1.57
CA ARG A 109 10.47 15.96 2.76
C ARG A 109 9.15 16.67 2.44
N PRO A 110 8.23 15.98 1.74
CA PRO A 110 6.94 16.54 1.37
C PRO A 110 6.20 17.19 2.55
N ARG A 111 5.94 18.50 2.42
CA ARG A 111 5.16 19.26 3.42
C ARG A 111 3.68 18.88 3.36
N HIS A 112 3.17 18.59 2.15
CA HIS A 112 1.79 18.19 1.94
C HIS A 112 1.58 16.74 2.36
N VAL A 113 0.74 16.53 3.37
CA VAL A 113 0.53 15.19 3.97
C VAL A 113 -0.05 14.20 2.96
N GLY A 114 -0.95 14.63 2.08
CA GLY A 114 -1.52 13.76 1.04
C GLY A 114 -0.47 13.26 0.05
N ALA A 115 0.42 14.15 -0.41
CA ALA A 115 1.50 13.77 -1.33
C ALA A 115 2.51 12.85 -0.64
N ARG A 116 2.82 13.14 0.63
CA ARG A 116 3.69 12.27 1.44
C ARG A 116 3.10 10.87 1.61
N LEU A 117 1.81 10.76 1.90
CA LEU A 117 1.11 9.49 2.06
C LEU A 117 1.13 8.69 0.74
N GLN A 118 0.84 9.34 -0.39
CA GLN A 118 0.86 8.68 -1.71
C GLN A 118 2.27 8.21 -2.09
N LEU A 119 3.30 9.05 -1.91
CA LEU A 119 4.69 8.65 -2.12
C LEU A 119 5.08 7.45 -1.26
N ALA A 120 4.76 7.49 0.04
CA ALA A 120 5.05 6.40 0.96
C ALA A 120 4.30 5.11 0.56
N HIS A 121 3.02 5.23 0.20
CA HIS A 121 2.20 4.10 -0.24
C HIS A 121 2.75 3.45 -1.52
N HIS A 122 3.07 4.24 -2.55
CA HIS A 122 3.63 3.69 -3.79
C HIS A 122 5.02 3.11 -3.57
N ARG A 123 5.84 3.71 -2.70
CA ARG A 123 7.16 3.15 -2.39
C ARG A 123 7.05 1.82 -1.64
N ALA A 124 6.07 1.66 -0.75
CA ALA A 124 5.76 0.39 -0.09
C ALA A 124 5.21 -0.64 -1.10
N LEU A 125 4.39 -0.19 -2.06
CA LEU A 125 3.89 -1.02 -3.14
C LEU A 125 5.03 -1.54 -4.02
N VAL A 126 6.05 -0.73 -4.32
CA VAL A 126 7.25 -1.21 -5.05
C VAL A 126 7.88 -2.40 -4.30
N SER A 127 8.07 -2.31 -2.99
CA SER A 127 8.64 -3.41 -2.20
C SER A 127 7.75 -4.65 -2.22
N LEU A 128 6.42 -4.48 -2.10
CA LEU A 128 5.45 -5.56 -2.20
C LEU A 128 5.53 -6.26 -3.57
N LEU A 129 5.65 -5.49 -4.65
CA LEU A 129 5.76 -6.00 -6.02
C LEU A 129 7.14 -6.61 -6.33
N ALA A 130 8.18 -6.24 -5.58
CA ALA A 130 9.50 -6.82 -5.69
C ALA A 130 9.64 -8.13 -4.89
N GLY A 131 8.62 -8.52 -4.12
CA GLY A 131 8.68 -9.67 -3.21
C GLY A 131 9.40 -9.40 -1.89
N ASP A 132 9.81 -8.16 -1.63
CA ASP A 132 10.39 -7.73 -0.34
C ASP A 132 9.27 -7.39 0.66
N PHE A 133 8.59 -8.45 1.12
CA PHE A 133 7.46 -8.31 2.04
C PHE A 133 7.84 -7.71 3.41
N PRO A 134 9.01 -8.04 4.02
CA PRO A 134 9.42 -7.39 5.26
C PRO A 134 9.53 -5.86 5.14
N ASP A 135 10.17 -5.35 4.08
CA ASP A 135 10.28 -3.89 3.84
C ASP A 135 8.90 -3.28 3.54
N ALA A 136 8.07 -3.96 2.75
CA ALA A 136 6.70 -3.51 2.47
C ALA A 136 5.86 -3.38 3.76
N ARG A 137 5.90 -4.39 4.63
CA ARG A 137 5.22 -4.39 5.94
C ARG A 137 5.72 -3.25 6.82
N ALA A 138 7.04 -3.08 6.93
CA ALA A 138 7.62 -2.01 7.75
C ALA A 138 7.14 -0.62 7.28
N ARG A 139 7.12 -0.38 5.98
CA ARG A 139 6.64 0.90 5.40
C ARG A 139 5.15 1.11 5.59
N TYR A 140 4.33 0.08 5.42
CA TYR A 140 2.90 0.20 5.72
C TYR A 140 2.64 0.43 7.21
N ALA A 141 3.39 -0.21 8.10
CA ALA A 141 3.31 0.03 9.53
C ALA A 141 3.68 1.48 9.89
N ASP A 142 4.67 2.09 9.23
CA ASP A 142 4.99 3.52 9.38
C ASP A 142 3.82 4.42 8.94
N ILE A 143 3.17 4.09 7.81
CA ILE A 143 1.99 4.82 7.32
C ILE A 143 0.84 4.72 8.33
N LEU A 144 0.52 3.53 8.82
CA LEU A 144 -0.57 3.31 9.78
C LEU A 144 -0.29 4.02 11.12
N ARG A 145 0.93 3.90 11.66
CA ARG A 145 1.34 4.59 12.91
C ARG A 145 1.30 6.11 12.83
N SER A 146 1.46 6.67 11.63
CA SER A 146 1.36 8.13 11.42
C SER A 146 -0.02 8.71 11.77
N ASN A 147 -1.06 7.86 11.83
CA ASN A 147 -2.46 8.24 12.02
C ASN A 147 -2.99 9.25 10.99
N TRP A 148 -2.33 9.40 9.83
CA TRP A 148 -2.79 10.32 8.78
C TRP A 148 -4.15 9.91 8.23
N LEU A 149 -4.38 8.60 8.07
CA LEU A 149 -5.61 8.03 7.56
C LEU A 149 -6.80 8.33 8.49
N ILE A 150 -6.62 8.25 9.81
CA ILE A 150 -7.73 8.49 10.75
C ILE A 150 -7.96 10.00 10.93
N LYS A 151 -6.90 10.77 11.16
CA LYS A 151 -7.00 12.19 11.57
C LYS A 151 -7.41 13.15 10.47
N ARG A 152 -7.34 12.75 9.20
CA ARG A 152 -7.60 13.65 8.07
C ARG A 152 -8.69 13.07 7.19
N ARG A 153 -9.90 13.64 7.30
CA ARG A 153 -11.08 13.26 6.49
C ARG A 153 -10.78 13.14 5.00
N MET A 154 -9.96 14.05 4.45
CA MET A 154 -9.56 14.03 3.03
C MET A 154 -8.75 12.79 2.61
N LEU A 155 -8.18 12.04 3.56
CA LEU A 155 -7.38 10.83 3.30
C LEU A 155 -8.15 9.53 3.62
N HIS A 156 -9.41 9.62 4.05
CA HIS A 156 -10.23 8.44 4.39
C HIS A 156 -10.38 7.51 3.17
N ASN A 157 -10.47 8.07 1.96
CA ASN A 157 -10.57 7.30 0.71
C ASN A 157 -9.31 6.47 0.39
N MET A 158 -8.16 6.81 0.98
CA MET A 158 -6.91 6.04 0.82
C MET A 158 -6.79 4.91 1.85
N ALA A 159 -7.55 4.95 2.95
CA ALA A 159 -7.42 3.96 4.01
C ALA A 159 -7.64 2.53 3.50
N PRO A 160 -8.69 2.22 2.71
CA PRO A 160 -8.93 0.86 2.27
C PRO A 160 -7.80 0.32 1.38
N VAL A 161 -7.22 1.18 0.52
CA VAL A 161 -6.07 0.82 -0.33
C VAL A 161 -4.84 0.49 0.50
N VAL A 162 -4.56 1.30 1.53
CA VAL A 162 -3.39 1.09 2.40
C VAL A 162 -3.57 -0.16 3.26
N TYR A 163 -4.75 -0.34 3.87
CA TYR A 163 -5.03 -1.51 4.70
C TYR A 163 -5.06 -2.81 3.89
N SER A 164 -5.66 -2.82 2.70
CA SER A 164 -5.63 -3.96 1.79
C SER A 164 -4.18 -4.32 1.41
N ALA A 165 -3.38 -3.36 0.97
CA ALA A 165 -2.00 -3.64 0.58
C ALA A 165 -1.13 -4.10 1.75
N ALA A 166 -1.32 -3.53 2.94
CA ALA A 166 -0.64 -3.95 4.16
C ALA A 166 -1.03 -5.39 4.57
N SER A 167 -2.32 -5.70 4.50
CA SER A 167 -2.87 -7.03 4.76
C SER A 167 -2.35 -8.07 3.76
N MET A 168 -2.31 -7.72 2.47
CA MET A 168 -1.71 -8.56 1.42
C MET A 168 -0.21 -8.78 1.66
N ALA A 169 0.54 -7.74 2.03
CA ALA A 169 1.95 -7.88 2.37
C ALA A 169 2.18 -8.84 3.54
N ALA A 170 1.38 -8.74 4.60
CA ALA A 170 1.43 -9.67 5.73
C ALA A 170 1.07 -11.11 5.32
N ALA A 171 0.03 -11.30 4.52
CA ALA A 171 -0.40 -12.62 4.06
C ALA A 171 0.65 -13.32 3.20
N LEU A 172 1.28 -12.59 2.28
CA LEU A 172 2.36 -13.09 1.43
C LEU A 172 3.66 -13.35 2.21
N ASP A 173 3.90 -12.62 3.29
CA ASP A 173 5.01 -12.91 4.23
C ASP A 173 4.72 -14.12 5.14
N GLY A 174 3.51 -14.68 5.09
CA GLY A 174 3.07 -15.82 5.90
C GLY A 174 2.43 -15.46 7.25
N ASP A 175 2.30 -14.18 7.58
CA ASP A 175 1.66 -13.71 8.81
C ASP A 175 0.15 -13.51 8.62
N LEU A 176 -0.57 -14.63 8.59
CA LEU A 176 -2.03 -14.63 8.37
C LEU A 176 -2.82 -14.05 9.54
N GLY A 177 -2.22 -13.98 10.74
CA GLY A 177 -2.82 -13.35 11.91
C GLY A 177 -2.84 -11.83 11.77
N GLU A 178 -1.69 -11.23 11.43
CA GLU A 178 -1.61 -9.79 11.18
C GLU A 178 -2.43 -9.40 9.95
N ALA A 179 -2.39 -10.20 8.87
CA ALA A 179 -3.18 -9.94 7.68
C ALA A 179 -4.67 -9.80 8.00
N ALA A 180 -5.23 -10.72 8.80
CA ALA A 180 -6.63 -10.71 9.20
C ALA A 180 -6.99 -9.53 10.11
N LYS A 181 -6.08 -9.18 11.03
CA LYS A 181 -6.25 -7.99 11.89
C LYS A 181 -6.33 -6.72 11.05
N LEU A 182 -5.37 -6.51 10.14
CA LEU A 182 -5.34 -5.35 9.24
C LEU A 182 -6.56 -5.31 8.32
N GLN A 183 -7.01 -6.47 7.83
CA GLN A 183 -8.21 -6.59 7.02
C GLN A 183 -9.46 -6.13 7.78
N ALA A 184 -9.66 -6.63 9.01
CA ALA A 184 -10.79 -6.25 9.85
C ALA A 184 -10.77 -4.75 10.20
N GLU A 185 -9.62 -4.21 10.60
CA GLU A 185 -9.45 -2.78 10.88
C GLU A 185 -9.75 -1.93 9.65
N GLY A 186 -9.27 -2.34 8.47
CA GLY A 186 -9.48 -1.62 7.22
C GLY A 186 -10.94 -1.62 6.77
N LYS A 187 -11.64 -2.76 6.90
CA LYS A 187 -13.06 -2.87 6.51
C LYS A 187 -13.97 -1.99 7.39
N VAL A 188 -13.68 -1.85 8.69
CA VAL A 188 -14.40 -0.94 9.59
C VAL A 188 -14.23 0.53 9.18
N GLN A 189 -13.06 0.91 8.67
CA GLN A 189 -12.78 2.28 8.25
C GLN A 189 -13.26 2.61 6.82
N SER A 190 -13.67 1.59 6.05
CA SER A 190 -14.01 1.76 4.64
C SER A 190 -15.49 1.99 4.42
N THR A 191 -15.89 3.21 4.06
CA THR A 191 -17.20 3.45 3.44
C THR A 191 -17.14 3.01 1.97
N ASN A 192 -17.62 1.79 1.68
CA ASN A 192 -17.98 1.33 0.34
C ASN A 192 -16.85 1.27 -0.72
N LEU A 193 -15.77 0.52 -0.44
CA LEU A 193 -14.66 0.33 -1.38
C LEU A 193 -14.23 -1.14 -1.47
N ALA A 194 -15.20 -2.04 -1.71
CA ALA A 194 -15.00 -3.49 -1.84
C ALA A 194 -13.93 -3.87 -2.88
N ARG A 195 -13.81 -3.09 -3.96
CA ARG A 195 -12.86 -3.34 -5.06
C ARG A 195 -11.40 -3.52 -4.64
N TYR A 196 -10.96 -2.87 -3.56
CA TYR A 196 -9.58 -3.01 -3.09
C TYR A 196 -9.34 -4.34 -2.37
N TRP A 197 -10.40 -4.96 -1.87
CA TRP A 197 -10.30 -6.16 -1.05
C TRP A 197 -10.27 -7.44 -1.88
N TYR A 198 -10.81 -7.49 -3.09
CA TYR A 198 -10.92 -8.74 -3.88
C TYR A 198 -9.61 -9.54 -3.97
N VAL A 199 -8.52 -8.89 -4.40
CA VAL A 199 -7.21 -9.58 -4.53
C VAL A 199 -6.66 -9.96 -3.17
N THR A 200 -6.82 -9.11 -2.16
CA THR A 200 -6.29 -9.37 -0.81
C THR A 200 -7.02 -10.53 -0.14
N ASP A 201 -8.35 -10.54 -0.25
CA ASP A 201 -9.22 -11.56 0.33
C ASP A 201 -8.95 -12.92 -0.34
N ALA A 202 -8.81 -12.95 -1.67
CA ALA A 202 -8.41 -14.15 -2.41
C ALA A 202 -7.03 -14.66 -1.97
N VAL A 203 -6.03 -13.78 -1.82
CA VAL A 203 -4.69 -14.18 -1.31
C VAL A 203 -4.80 -14.78 0.09
N ILE A 204 -5.55 -14.17 1.00
CA ILE A 204 -5.71 -14.65 2.37
C ILE A 204 -6.41 -16.01 2.41
N LEU A 205 -7.48 -16.20 1.62
CA LEU A 205 -8.21 -17.47 1.54
C LEU A 205 -7.31 -18.59 0.99
N ALA A 206 -6.62 -18.33 -0.12
CA ALA A 206 -5.70 -19.30 -0.70
C ALA A 206 -4.52 -19.63 0.24
N ARG A 207 -3.94 -18.65 0.93
CA ARG A 207 -2.87 -18.90 1.92
C ARG A 207 -3.33 -19.73 3.12
N ARG A 208 -4.62 -19.70 3.45
CA ARG A 208 -5.22 -20.55 4.50
C ARG A 208 -5.58 -21.95 4.02
N GLY A 209 -5.43 -22.25 2.72
CA GLY A 209 -5.91 -23.49 2.13
C GLY A 209 -7.45 -23.55 2.01
N HIS A 210 -8.14 -22.42 2.12
CA HIS A 210 -9.61 -22.35 2.02
C HIS A 210 -10.04 -22.20 0.56
N PHE A 211 -9.66 -23.16 -0.30
CA PHE A 211 -9.81 -23.06 -1.75
C PHE A 211 -11.27 -23.02 -2.22
N GLU A 212 -12.15 -23.83 -1.62
CA GLU A 212 -13.59 -23.76 -1.94
C GLU A 212 -14.20 -22.40 -1.61
N GLY A 213 -13.81 -21.84 -0.46
CA GLY A 213 -14.26 -20.52 -0.03
C GLY A 213 -13.78 -19.44 -1.00
N LEU A 214 -12.54 -19.53 -1.47
CA LEU A 214 -12.00 -18.64 -2.50
C LEU A 214 -12.83 -18.70 -3.78
N LEU A 215 -13.06 -19.90 -4.33
CA LEU A 215 -13.80 -20.05 -5.59
C LEU A 215 -15.23 -19.52 -5.46
N ARG A 216 -15.90 -19.78 -4.33
CA ARG A 216 -17.23 -19.24 -4.05
C ARG A 216 -17.26 -17.71 -3.99
N GLU A 217 -16.28 -17.10 -3.31
CA GLU A 217 -16.17 -15.64 -3.21
C GLU A 217 -15.88 -15.00 -4.58
N LEU A 218 -15.01 -15.61 -5.39
CA LEU A 218 -14.74 -15.14 -6.75
C LEU A 218 -15.98 -15.24 -7.64
N GLU A 219 -16.74 -16.33 -7.58
CA GLU A 219 -17.98 -16.48 -8.33
C GLU A 219 -19.01 -15.43 -7.91
N LEU A 220 -19.24 -15.28 -6.60
CA LEU A 220 -20.20 -14.32 -6.03
C LEU A 220 -19.90 -12.87 -6.44
N HIS A 221 -18.62 -12.55 -6.64
CA HIS A 221 -18.16 -11.20 -6.91
C HIS A 221 -17.56 -11.02 -8.31
N ARG A 222 -17.70 -11.98 -9.23
CA ARG A 222 -17.02 -11.96 -10.54
C ARG A 222 -17.35 -10.70 -11.33
N GLU A 223 -18.63 -10.42 -11.55
CA GLU A 223 -19.08 -9.25 -12.33
C GLU A 223 -18.60 -7.93 -11.71
N ALA A 224 -18.71 -7.81 -10.38
CA ALA A 224 -18.25 -6.63 -9.65
C ALA A 224 -16.73 -6.47 -9.70
N ALA A 225 -15.97 -7.56 -9.63
CA ALA A 225 -14.52 -7.56 -9.77
C ALA A 225 -14.13 -7.14 -11.20
N GLU A 226 -14.65 -7.80 -12.24
CA GLU A 226 -14.34 -7.50 -13.64
C GLU A 226 -14.70 -6.05 -14.03
N GLY A 227 -15.79 -5.51 -13.48
CA GLY A 227 -16.17 -4.11 -13.71
C GLY A 227 -15.32 -3.07 -12.97
N THR A 228 -14.57 -3.47 -11.93
CA THR A 228 -13.86 -2.52 -11.05
C THR A 228 -12.33 -2.66 -11.05
N ILE A 229 -11.80 -3.87 -11.30
CA ILE A 229 -10.37 -4.15 -11.36
C ILE A 229 -9.97 -4.55 -12.77
N THR A 230 -8.81 -4.05 -13.22
CA THR A 230 -8.32 -4.31 -14.58
C THR A 230 -6.84 -4.69 -14.57
N GLY A 231 -6.36 -5.19 -15.70
CA GLY A 231 -4.95 -5.47 -15.92
C GLY A 231 -4.38 -6.48 -14.93
N VAL A 232 -3.32 -6.09 -14.22
CA VAL A 232 -2.55 -7.00 -13.35
C VAL A 232 -3.39 -7.54 -12.19
N ALA A 233 -4.30 -6.75 -11.62
CA ALA A 233 -5.12 -7.19 -10.49
C ALA A 233 -6.06 -8.34 -10.90
N LEU A 234 -6.69 -8.23 -12.07
CA LEU A 234 -7.55 -9.29 -12.60
C LEU A 234 -6.74 -10.56 -12.91
N ARG A 235 -5.55 -10.41 -13.49
CA ARG A 235 -4.64 -11.55 -13.72
C ARG A 235 -4.20 -12.25 -12.43
N ARG A 236 -4.11 -11.53 -11.31
CA ARG A 236 -3.86 -12.15 -9.99
C ARG A 236 -5.04 -12.99 -9.52
N LEU A 237 -6.27 -12.51 -9.69
CA LEU A 237 -7.45 -13.30 -9.33
C LEU A 237 -7.52 -14.57 -10.18
N GLN A 238 -7.31 -14.46 -11.49
CA GLN A 238 -7.27 -15.61 -12.39
C GLN A 238 -6.19 -16.64 -12.00
N LEU A 239 -4.99 -16.17 -11.63
CA LEU A 239 -3.93 -17.06 -11.12
C LEU A 239 -4.36 -17.78 -9.84
N LEU A 240 -5.00 -17.07 -8.91
CA LEU A 240 -5.43 -17.64 -7.63
C LEU A 240 -6.63 -18.58 -7.79
N GLU A 241 -7.54 -18.31 -8.72
CA GLU A 241 -8.65 -19.18 -9.12
C GLU A 241 -8.09 -20.49 -9.69
N ALA A 242 -7.21 -20.40 -10.69
CA ALA A 242 -6.54 -21.55 -11.30
C ALA A 242 -5.75 -22.38 -10.27
N TYR A 243 -5.03 -21.72 -9.36
CA TYR A 243 -4.31 -22.38 -8.28
C TYR A 243 -5.24 -23.11 -7.31
N ALA A 244 -6.36 -22.48 -6.91
CA ALA A 244 -7.34 -23.10 -6.03
C ALA A 244 -8.01 -24.32 -6.69
N THR A 245 -8.34 -24.24 -7.99
CA THR A 245 -8.88 -25.37 -8.75
C THR A 245 -7.87 -26.52 -8.82
N HIS A 246 -6.58 -26.22 -9.05
CA HIS A 246 -5.51 -27.21 -9.07
C HIS A 246 -5.35 -27.93 -7.73
N GLU A 247 -5.35 -27.20 -6.61
CA GLU A 247 -5.19 -27.80 -5.28
C GLU A 247 -6.37 -28.68 -4.89
N LEU A 248 -7.61 -28.30 -5.25
CA LEU A 248 -8.79 -29.15 -5.01
C LEU A 248 -8.76 -30.42 -5.87
N ALA A 249 -8.28 -30.33 -7.11
CA ALA A 249 -8.14 -31.50 -8.00
C ALA A 249 -7.07 -32.50 -7.54
N LYS A 250 -6.08 -32.09 -6.73
CA LYS A 250 -5.09 -33.03 -6.15
C LYS A 250 -5.66 -33.89 -5.03
N GLY A 251 -6.59 -33.34 -4.25
CA GLY A 251 -7.07 -33.94 -3.00
C GLY A 251 -8.17 -34.98 -3.18
N GLU A 252 -8.85 -34.98 -4.32
CA GLU A 252 -10.01 -35.83 -4.59
C GLU A 252 -9.90 -36.43 -6.00
N ASP A 253 -9.96 -37.76 -6.11
CA ASP A 253 -10.14 -38.44 -7.41
C ASP A 253 -11.44 -38.01 -8.13
N GLU A 254 -12.33 -37.26 -7.44
CA GLU A 254 -13.59 -36.75 -7.97
C GLU A 254 -13.97 -35.36 -7.42
N TYR A 255 -13.11 -34.33 -7.54
CA TYR A 255 -13.62 -32.97 -7.34
C TYR A 255 -14.73 -32.68 -8.38
N ARG A 256 -16.01 -32.78 -7.97
CA ARG A 256 -17.21 -32.53 -8.79
C ARG A 256 -17.81 -31.13 -8.58
N GLY A 257 -17.02 -30.21 -8.02
CA GLY A 257 -17.46 -28.84 -7.73
C GLY A 257 -17.71 -28.00 -8.99
N LEU A 258 -18.07 -26.74 -8.76
CA LEU A 258 -18.47 -25.76 -9.80
C LEU A 258 -17.46 -25.63 -10.95
N HIS A 259 -16.17 -25.90 -10.69
CA HIS A 259 -15.08 -25.73 -11.63
C HIS A 259 -14.48 -27.04 -12.18
N SER A 260 -15.09 -28.18 -11.89
CA SER A 260 -14.58 -29.53 -12.23
C SER A 260 -14.27 -29.77 -13.72
N GLY A 261 -14.87 -29.00 -14.63
CA GLY A 261 -14.60 -29.07 -16.08
C GLY A 261 -13.71 -27.96 -16.64
N THR A 262 -13.17 -27.07 -15.80
CA THR A 262 -12.47 -25.89 -16.31
C THR A 262 -11.02 -26.21 -16.61
N ASP A 263 -10.60 -25.96 -17.84
CA ASP A 263 -9.20 -26.11 -18.25
C ASP A 263 -8.33 -25.02 -17.59
N ILE A 264 -7.46 -25.43 -16.67
CA ILE A 264 -6.50 -24.55 -15.99
C ILE A 264 -5.61 -23.81 -16.99
N ALA A 265 -5.20 -24.46 -18.09
CA ALA A 265 -4.38 -23.82 -19.10
C ALA A 265 -5.14 -22.68 -19.81
N ALA A 266 -6.44 -22.85 -20.02
CA ALA A 266 -7.30 -21.80 -20.57
C ALA A 266 -7.48 -20.63 -19.59
N MET A 267 -7.65 -20.89 -18.29
CA MET A 267 -7.72 -19.83 -17.27
C MET A 267 -6.45 -18.97 -17.21
N LEU A 268 -5.29 -19.61 -17.35
CA LEU A 268 -3.99 -18.95 -17.30
C LEU A 268 -3.63 -18.24 -18.61
N HIS A 269 -4.46 -18.37 -19.65
CA HIS A 269 -4.21 -17.76 -20.95
C HIS A 269 -4.08 -16.23 -20.85
N GLY A 270 -2.97 -15.70 -21.37
CA GLY A 270 -2.66 -14.27 -21.39
C GLY A 270 -1.92 -13.76 -20.15
N ILE A 271 -1.64 -14.61 -19.15
CA ILE A 271 -0.69 -14.28 -18.08
C ILE A 271 0.73 -14.40 -18.65
N ARG A 272 1.47 -13.28 -18.67
CA ARG A 272 2.86 -13.27 -19.15
C ARG A 272 3.81 -13.88 -18.10
N PRO A 273 4.79 -14.70 -18.52
CA PRO A 273 5.82 -15.20 -17.61
C PRO A 273 6.53 -14.08 -16.86
N GLY A 274 6.88 -14.28 -15.60
CA GLY A 274 7.60 -13.31 -14.77
C GLY A 274 6.72 -12.22 -14.15
N ARG A 275 5.51 -12.00 -14.67
CA ARG A 275 4.70 -10.84 -14.29
C ARG A 275 4.15 -10.90 -12.87
N LEU A 276 3.97 -12.10 -12.33
CA LEU A 276 3.34 -12.37 -11.04
C LEU A 276 4.27 -13.07 -10.04
N ASP A 277 5.56 -13.16 -10.34
CA ASP A 277 6.58 -13.88 -9.53
C ASP A 277 6.63 -13.40 -8.08
N SER A 278 6.30 -12.13 -7.85
CA SER A 278 6.21 -11.56 -6.51
C SER A 278 5.25 -12.34 -5.61
N LEU A 279 4.14 -12.89 -6.12
CA LEU A 279 3.19 -13.66 -5.31
C LEU A 279 3.76 -14.98 -4.80
N ALA A 280 4.69 -15.58 -5.54
CA ALA A 280 5.27 -16.88 -5.26
C ALA A 280 6.59 -16.81 -4.47
N THR A 281 7.08 -15.62 -4.15
CA THR A 281 8.42 -15.41 -3.55
C THR A 281 8.60 -16.15 -2.22
N LYS A 282 7.60 -16.10 -1.33
CA LYS A 282 7.57 -16.84 -0.05
C LYS A 282 6.41 -17.84 0.03
N TRP A 283 6.01 -18.36 -1.13
CA TRP A 283 4.90 -19.31 -1.24
C TRP A 283 5.33 -20.49 -2.13
N PRO A 284 5.99 -21.51 -1.53
CA PRO A 284 6.56 -22.63 -2.27
C PRO A 284 5.52 -23.37 -3.12
N GLU A 285 4.34 -23.64 -2.58
CA GLU A 285 3.28 -24.41 -3.25
C GLU A 285 2.75 -23.67 -4.49
N LEU A 286 2.52 -22.36 -4.37
CA LEU A 286 2.14 -21.51 -5.51
C LEU A 286 3.29 -21.40 -6.53
N ARG A 287 4.54 -21.37 -6.06
CA ARG A 287 5.72 -21.32 -6.94
C ARG A 287 5.84 -22.60 -7.78
N GLU A 288 5.65 -23.76 -7.16
CA GLU A 288 5.65 -25.05 -7.86
C GLU A 288 4.55 -25.12 -8.90
N PHE A 289 3.33 -24.68 -8.55
CA PHE A 289 2.24 -24.53 -9.50
C PHE A 289 2.62 -23.61 -10.67
N MET A 290 3.11 -22.41 -10.40
CA MET A 290 3.53 -21.47 -11.44
C MET A 290 4.66 -22.02 -12.32
N ALA A 291 5.58 -22.82 -11.77
CA ALA A 291 6.64 -23.48 -12.52
C ALA A 291 6.09 -24.55 -13.48
N ALA A 292 5.14 -25.38 -13.01
CA ALA A 292 4.50 -26.42 -13.82
C ALA A 292 3.80 -25.85 -15.07
N TYR A 293 3.22 -24.65 -14.95
CA TYR A 293 2.56 -23.94 -16.05
C TYR A 293 3.44 -22.90 -16.76
N ARG A 294 4.77 -22.91 -16.53
CA ARG A 294 5.75 -22.00 -17.18
C ARG A 294 5.44 -20.50 -17.01
N LEU A 295 4.90 -20.11 -15.86
CA LEU A 295 4.54 -18.73 -15.55
C LEU A 295 5.66 -17.94 -14.85
N LEU A 296 6.68 -18.61 -14.33
CA LEU A 296 7.83 -17.94 -13.74
C LEU A 296 8.74 -17.38 -14.84
N ALA A 297 9.47 -16.30 -14.54
CA ALA A 297 10.53 -15.84 -15.43
C ALA A 297 11.54 -16.98 -15.66
N SER A 298 11.93 -17.22 -16.92
CA SER A 298 13.08 -18.07 -17.20
C SER A 298 14.31 -17.38 -16.64
N ALA A 299 14.99 -18.04 -15.70
CA ALA A 299 16.30 -17.63 -15.23
C ALA A 299 17.34 -17.78 -16.34
#